data_AF-A0A498DCU2-F1
#
_entry.id   AF-A0A498DCU2-F1
#
_cell.length_a   1.000
_cell.length_b   1.000
_cell.length_c   1.000
_cell.angle_alpha   90.00
_cell.angle_beta   90.00
_cell.angle_gamma   90.00
#
_symmetry.space_group_name_H-M   'P 1'
#
loop_
_entity.id
_entity.type
_entity.pdbx_description
1 polymer ?
#
loop_
_entity_poly.entity_id
_entity_poly.type
_entity_poly.pdbx_seq_one_letter_code
_entity_poly.pdbx_strand_id
1 'polypeptide(L)'
;MDDNNYILPFQTINGYRYGGKLEFSNLVGNQNPVKRISRTEYVDLNGEVQKYQQISKNRSESLESLVRTMKRLSRYIEHNFSGNKNELWITLTYAENVTDSKRVYSDFKAFMKKIRRHYGHVEYISVLEPQKRGAWHIHALFKSDIDDYFYIANSHLQKLWKHGFVKVKKLKNSDNVASYVTAYLTDLKHEDGNNKKIEKGARLHLYPSGMNFYRMSRGIEKPEKLKGTKYEIFKQYGMNNSAYAPDKIYYHDIDLGDGKSFLYKREFYKMKYEGDDDESNPN
;
A
#
# COMPACT_ATOMS: atom_id res chain seq x y z
N MET A 1 8.12 -13.61 -34.98
CA MET A 1 9.02 -14.36 -34.09
C MET A 1 9.64 -13.30 -33.19
N ASP A 2 9.02 -13.05 -32.03
CA ASP A 2 9.42 -11.96 -31.13
C ASP A 2 10.28 -12.52 -29.99
N ASP A 3 11.57 -12.65 -30.27
CA ASP A 3 12.62 -12.74 -29.27
C ASP A 3 12.77 -11.37 -28.58
N ASN A 4 12.32 -11.23 -27.32
CA ASN A 4 12.86 -10.20 -26.39
C ASN A 4 12.38 -10.27 -24.93
N ASN A 5 11.83 -11.39 -24.46
CA ASN A 5 11.40 -11.53 -23.06
C ASN A 5 12.49 -12.12 -22.14
N TYR A 6 13.77 -11.83 -22.40
CA TYR A 6 14.86 -12.21 -21.50
C TYR A 6 14.85 -11.28 -20.28
N ILE A 7 14.18 -11.70 -19.21
CA ILE A 7 14.47 -11.15 -17.88
C ILE A 7 15.95 -11.36 -17.62
N LEU A 8 16.69 -10.26 -17.41
CA LEU A 8 18.10 -10.27 -17.07
C LEU A 8 18.28 -10.78 -15.63
N PRO A 9 18.68 -12.04 -15.41
CA PRO A 9 18.73 -12.63 -14.07
C PRO A 9 19.78 -11.96 -13.17
N PHE A 10 20.82 -11.39 -13.79
CA PHE A 10 21.90 -10.69 -13.09
C PHE A 10 21.68 -9.18 -12.95
N GLN A 11 20.50 -8.67 -13.34
CA GLN A 11 20.16 -7.26 -13.11
C GLN A 11 20.01 -7.01 -11.61
N THR A 12 20.75 -6.02 -11.09
CA THR A 12 20.57 -5.55 -9.70
C THR A 12 19.25 -4.81 -9.58
N ILE A 13 18.47 -5.17 -8.57
CA ILE A 13 17.13 -4.63 -8.32
C ILE A 13 17.05 -4.02 -6.93
N ASN A 14 16.14 -3.05 -6.79
CA ASN A 14 15.58 -2.73 -5.48
C ASN A 14 14.17 -3.32 -5.42
N GLY A 15 13.76 -3.82 -4.27
CA GLY A 15 12.47 -4.48 -4.17
C GLY A 15 11.96 -4.61 -2.75
N TYR A 16 10.82 -5.28 -2.64
CA TYR A 16 10.20 -5.62 -1.38
C TYR A 16 9.67 -7.05 -1.42
N ARG A 17 9.80 -7.76 -0.29
CA ARG A 17 9.01 -8.95 -0.01
C ARG A 17 7.92 -8.58 0.99
N TYR A 18 6.68 -8.99 0.69
CA TYR A 18 5.54 -8.82 1.58
C TYR A 18 4.48 -9.86 1.26
N GLY A 19 3.91 -10.47 2.30
CA GLY A 19 3.01 -11.61 2.15
C GLY A 19 3.68 -12.73 1.34
N GLY A 20 2.94 -13.34 0.43
CA GLY A 20 3.47 -14.30 -0.56
C GLY A 20 3.91 -13.65 -1.88
N LYS A 21 4.48 -12.44 -1.86
CA LYS A 21 4.85 -11.72 -3.09
C LYS A 21 6.25 -11.09 -3.01
N LEU A 22 6.90 -11.03 -4.16
CA LEU A 22 8.06 -10.20 -4.43
C LEU A 22 7.66 -9.08 -5.39
N GLU A 23 8.06 -7.86 -5.05
CA GLU A 23 7.94 -6.69 -5.90
C GLU A 23 9.33 -6.17 -6.24
N PHE A 24 9.69 -6.19 -7.53
CA PHE A 24 10.94 -5.62 -8.02
C PHE A 24 10.69 -4.28 -8.71
N SER A 25 11.70 -3.44 -8.66
CA SER A 25 11.63 -2.03 -9.06
C SER A 25 12.95 -1.63 -9.68
N ASN A 26 12.96 -1.51 -11.01
CA ASN A 26 14.16 -1.25 -11.82
C ASN A 26 13.92 -0.10 -12.79
N LEU A 27 15.00 0.62 -13.10
CA LEU A 27 15.06 1.42 -14.31
C LEU A 27 15.24 0.49 -15.50
N VAL A 28 14.55 0.77 -16.60
CA VAL A 28 14.78 0.11 -17.89
C VAL A 28 15.97 0.79 -18.56
N GLY A 29 16.91 -0.01 -19.04
CA GLY A 29 18.26 0.44 -19.39
C GLY A 29 19.18 0.28 -18.17
N ASN A 30 20.40 -0.21 -18.38
CA ASN A 30 21.35 -0.61 -17.34
C ASN A 30 21.98 0.59 -16.61
N GLN A 31 21.16 1.57 -16.22
CA GLN A 31 21.59 2.84 -15.64
C GLN A 31 21.28 2.83 -14.14
N ASN A 32 22.30 3.19 -13.35
CA ASN A 32 22.17 3.26 -11.90
C ASN A 32 21.10 4.27 -11.50
N PRO A 33 20.19 3.95 -10.56
CA PRO A 33 19.19 4.89 -10.13
C PRO A 33 19.82 6.10 -9.45
N VAL A 34 19.22 7.25 -9.72
CA VAL A 34 19.50 8.53 -9.06
C VAL A 34 19.52 8.32 -7.54
N LYS A 35 20.69 8.51 -6.92
CA LYS A 35 20.91 8.17 -5.51
C LYS A 35 20.66 9.39 -4.64
N ARG A 36 19.53 9.41 -3.92
CA ARG A 36 19.24 10.48 -2.96
C ARG A 36 20.31 10.53 -1.86
N ILE A 37 20.93 11.70 -1.67
CA ILE A 37 21.92 11.94 -0.61
C ILE A 37 21.24 12.52 0.63
N SER A 38 20.36 13.51 0.43
CA SER A 38 19.78 14.27 1.53
C SER A 38 18.32 14.66 1.22
N ARG A 39 17.73 15.54 2.04
CA ARG A 39 16.42 16.12 1.76
C ARG A 39 16.43 17.09 0.60
N THR A 40 17.60 17.59 0.23
CA THR A 40 17.81 18.65 -0.76
C THR A 40 18.67 18.21 -1.93
N GLU A 41 19.33 17.05 -1.85
CA GLU A 41 20.30 16.62 -2.86
C GLU A 41 20.13 15.16 -3.31
N TYR A 42 20.51 14.91 -4.56
CA TYR A 42 20.62 13.61 -5.18
C TYR A 42 21.86 13.53 -6.08
N VAL A 43 22.39 12.33 -6.29
CA VAL A 43 23.41 12.07 -7.31
C VAL A 43 22.72 11.68 -8.59
N ASP A 44 22.96 12.43 -9.66
CA ASP A 44 22.45 12.11 -10.99
C ASP A 44 23.19 10.92 -11.64
N LEU A 45 22.86 10.61 -12.89
CA LEU A 45 23.48 9.50 -13.61
C LEU A 45 24.96 9.70 -13.93
N ASN A 46 25.42 10.95 -13.96
CA ASN A 46 26.80 11.30 -14.25
C ASN A 46 27.68 11.26 -13.00
N GLY A 47 27.08 10.96 -11.84
CA GLY A 47 27.78 10.98 -10.55
C GLY A 47 27.83 12.39 -9.94
N GLU A 48 27.13 13.37 -10.50
CA GLU A 48 27.15 14.74 -10.00
C GLU A 48 26.06 14.95 -8.94
N VAL A 49 26.41 15.70 -7.90
CA VAL A 49 25.48 16.06 -6.83
C VAL A 49 24.60 17.21 -7.31
N GLN A 50 23.35 16.89 -7.61
CA GLN A 50 22.32 17.86 -7.96
C GLN A 50 21.49 18.22 -6.73
N LYS A 51 20.99 19.45 -6.69
CA LYS A 51 19.97 19.87 -5.72
C LYS A 51 18.60 19.66 -6.33
N TYR A 52 17.65 19.13 -5.54
CA TYR A 52 16.24 19.21 -5.92
C TYR A 52 15.91 20.68 -6.16
N GLN A 53 15.31 21.01 -7.32
CA GLN A 53 14.76 22.35 -7.56
C GLN A 53 13.87 22.71 -6.36
N GLN A 54 13.99 23.96 -5.87
CA GLN A 54 13.36 24.44 -4.64
C GLN A 54 11.96 23.87 -4.44
N ILE A 55 11.69 23.38 -3.21
CA ILE A 55 10.41 22.87 -2.70
C ILE A 55 9.27 23.65 -3.32
N SER A 56 8.71 23.13 -4.42
CA SER A 56 7.71 23.87 -5.15
C SER A 56 6.43 23.86 -4.31
N LYS A 57 5.69 24.96 -4.28
CA LYS A 57 4.37 25.05 -3.63
C LYS A 57 3.31 24.17 -4.32
N ASN A 58 3.70 23.32 -5.27
CA ASN A 58 2.83 22.75 -6.28
C ASN A 58 2.16 21.44 -5.82
N ARG A 59 0.87 21.39 -6.13
CA ARG A 59 -0.09 20.32 -5.83
C ARG A 59 0.32 18.94 -6.37
N SER A 60 1.20 18.89 -7.38
CA SER A 60 1.75 17.69 -8.01
C SER A 60 2.75 16.92 -7.12
N GLU A 61 3.62 17.59 -6.37
CA GLU A 61 4.57 16.92 -5.46
C GLU A 61 3.86 16.29 -4.25
N SER A 62 2.80 16.95 -3.75
CA SER A 62 1.92 16.37 -2.72
C SER A 62 1.28 15.08 -3.21
N LEU A 63 0.89 15.05 -4.49
CA LEU A 63 0.26 13.90 -5.13
C LEU A 63 1.24 12.73 -5.28
N GLU A 64 2.44 12.94 -5.80
CA GLU A 64 3.43 11.87 -5.97
C GLU A 64 3.90 11.31 -4.61
N SER A 65 4.11 12.18 -3.63
CA SER A 65 4.42 11.82 -2.26
C SER A 65 3.30 10.98 -1.62
N LEU A 66 2.05 11.38 -1.83
CA LEU A 66 0.87 10.65 -1.40
C LEU A 66 0.79 9.29 -2.09
N VAL A 67 1.06 9.23 -3.39
CA VAL A 67 1.07 7.99 -4.16
C VAL A 67 2.09 7.00 -3.60
N ARG A 68 3.31 7.46 -3.34
CA ARG A 68 4.37 6.66 -2.72
C ARG A 68 3.97 6.17 -1.32
N THR A 69 3.26 7.02 -0.57
CA THR A 69 2.79 6.68 0.79
C THR A 69 1.69 5.63 0.76
N MET A 70 0.73 5.73 -0.16
CA MET A 70 -0.31 4.72 -0.39
C MET A 70 0.27 3.38 -0.87
N LYS A 71 1.27 3.40 -1.78
CA LYS A 71 2.01 2.18 -2.18
C LYS A 71 2.72 1.53 -1.00
N ARG A 72 3.33 2.33 -0.12
CA ARG A 72 3.96 1.80 1.10
C ARG A 72 2.92 1.15 1.99
N LEU A 73 1.79 1.82 2.22
CA LEU A 73 0.68 1.33 3.02
C LEU A 73 0.08 0.03 2.45
N SER A 74 -0.05 -0.09 1.13
CA SER A 74 -0.55 -1.32 0.51
C SER A 74 0.36 -2.51 0.80
N ARG A 75 1.68 -2.34 0.76
CA ARG A 75 2.64 -3.39 1.16
C ARG A 75 2.47 -3.79 2.63
N TYR A 76 2.29 -2.82 3.53
CA TYR A 76 2.02 -3.10 4.95
C TYR A 76 0.74 -3.93 5.14
N ILE A 77 -0.33 -3.57 4.44
CA ILE A 77 -1.60 -4.28 4.51
C ILE A 77 -1.43 -5.71 3.99
N GLU A 78 -0.90 -5.89 2.79
CA GLU A 78 -0.69 -7.23 2.20
C GLU A 78 0.28 -8.10 3.00
N HIS A 79 1.23 -7.49 3.73
CA HIS A 79 2.14 -8.24 4.57
C HIS A 79 1.50 -8.77 5.84
N ASN A 80 0.54 -8.03 6.41
CA ASN A 80 0.03 -8.27 7.76
C ASN A 80 -1.39 -8.84 7.81
N PHE A 81 -2.13 -8.75 6.70
CA PHE A 81 -3.54 -9.13 6.61
C PHE A 81 -3.75 -10.03 5.40
N SER A 82 -4.11 -11.29 5.64
CA SER A 82 -4.34 -12.32 4.61
C SER A 82 -5.79 -12.79 4.52
N GLY A 83 -6.69 -12.21 5.31
CA GLY A 83 -8.09 -12.62 5.40
C GLY A 83 -8.31 -13.78 6.37
N ASN A 84 -7.48 -13.88 7.40
CA ASN A 84 -7.60 -14.93 8.41
C ASN A 84 -8.84 -14.75 9.30
N LYS A 85 -9.25 -15.84 9.96
CA LYS A 85 -10.40 -15.87 10.88
C LYS A 85 -10.27 -14.93 12.09
N ASN A 86 -9.08 -14.37 12.34
CA ASN A 86 -8.81 -13.37 13.37
C ASN A 86 -8.73 -11.92 12.85
N GLU A 87 -9.08 -11.66 11.58
CA GLU A 87 -8.95 -10.34 10.96
C GLU A 87 -10.30 -9.70 10.61
N LEU A 88 -10.50 -8.42 10.94
CA LEU A 88 -11.74 -7.69 10.69
C LEU A 88 -11.46 -6.45 9.84
N TRP A 89 -12.38 -6.13 8.93
CA TRP A 89 -12.44 -4.84 8.26
C TRP A 89 -13.58 -4.01 8.84
N ILE A 90 -13.20 -2.94 9.52
CA ILE A 90 -14.09 -2.02 10.20
C ILE A 90 -14.11 -0.69 9.45
N THR A 91 -15.28 -0.09 9.42
CA THR A 91 -15.52 1.23 8.85
C THR A 91 -16.23 2.06 9.91
N LEU A 92 -15.66 3.19 10.31
CA LEU A 92 -16.20 4.10 11.33
C LEU A 92 -16.54 5.44 10.68
N THR A 93 -17.83 5.78 10.69
CA THR A 93 -18.38 7.02 10.15
C THR A 93 -18.78 7.95 11.29
N TYR A 94 -18.34 9.21 11.22
CA TYR A 94 -18.88 10.24 12.11
C TYR A 94 -20.33 10.57 11.72
N ALA A 95 -21.22 10.81 12.68
CA ALA A 95 -22.53 11.41 12.39
C ALA A 95 -22.35 12.89 12.02
N GLU A 96 -21.56 13.60 12.83
CA GLU A 96 -21.15 14.99 12.63
C GLU A 96 -20.16 15.15 11.46
N ASN A 97 -20.12 16.33 10.84
CA ASN A 97 -19.17 16.65 9.78
C ASN A 97 -17.77 16.99 10.31
N VAL A 98 -17.08 16.00 10.90
CA VAL A 98 -15.75 16.21 11.49
C VAL A 98 -14.67 16.31 10.42
N THR A 99 -14.11 17.50 10.22
CA THR A 99 -13.02 17.78 9.26
C THR A 99 -11.65 17.99 9.93
N ASP A 100 -11.61 18.21 11.25
CA ASP A 100 -10.37 18.35 12.00
C ASP A 100 -9.69 16.98 12.22
N SER A 101 -8.54 16.79 11.58
CA SER A 101 -7.73 15.57 11.72
C SER A 101 -7.24 15.32 13.14
N LYS A 102 -7.00 16.36 13.96
CA LYS A 102 -6.52 16.20 15.34
C LYS A 102 -7.58 15.57 16.23
N ARG A 103 -8.82 16.05 16.13
CA ARG A 103 -9.98 15.40 16.76
C ARG A 103 -10.09 13.93 16.37
N VAL A 104 -10.00 13.63 15.07
CA VAL A 104 -10.09 12.25 14.58
C VAL A 104 -9.02 11.33 15.19
N TYR A 105 -7.79 11.82 15.35
CA TYR A 105 -6.73 11.05 16.01
C TYR A 105 -7.01 10.79 17.50
N SER A 106 -7.52 11.79 18.21
CA SER A 106 -7.86 11.67 19.63
C SER A 106 -8.99 10.66 19.83
N ASP A 107 -10.07 10.79 19.05
CA ASP A 107 -11.25 9.95 19.12
C ASP A 107 -10.90 8.50 18.77
N PHE A 108 -10.11 8.29 17.72
CA PHE A 108 -9.64 6.95 17.34
C PHE A 108 -8.72 6.33 18.41
N LYS A 109 -7.85 7.11 19.06
CA LYS A 109 -7.01 6.64 20.17
C LYS A 109 -7.87 6.22 21.36
N ALA A 110 -8.87 7.01 21.72
CA ALA A 110 -9.81 6.68 22.80
C ALA A 110 -10.63 5.42 22.46
N PHE A 111 -11.07 5.29 21.21
CA PHE A 111 -11.74 4.10 20.69
C PHE A 111 -10.86 2.85 20.80
N MET A 112 -9.62 2.89 20.33
CA MET A 112 -8.70 1.75 20.46
C MET A 112 -8.41 1.37 21.92
N LYS A 113 -8.37 2.34 22.84
CA LYS A 113 -8.25 2.05 24.28
C LYS A 113 -9.46 1.28 24.81
N LYS A 114 -10.67 1.57 24.33
CA LYS A 114 -11.88 0.79 24.67
C LYS A 114 -11.79 -0.61 24.07
N ILE A 115 -11.46 -0.72 22.78
CA ILE A 115 -11.33 -2.03 22.10
C ILE A 115 -10.39 -2.94 22.88
N ARG A 116 -9.20 -2.46 23.23
CA ARG A 116 -8.21 -3.27 23.94
C ARG A 116 -8.59 -3.66 25.37
N ARG A 117 -9.48 -2.90 26.01
CA ARG A 117 -10.04 -3.28 27.32
C ARG A 117 -11.06 -4.41 27.22
N HIS A 118 -11.83 -4.46 26.14
CA HIS A 118 -12.89 -5.46 25.96
C HIS A 118 -12.41 -6.73 25.25
N TYR A 119 -11.39 -6.60 24.39
CA TYR A 119 -10.97 -7.65 23.46
C TYR A 119 -9.49 -8.02 23.58
N GLY A 120 -8.79 -7.51 24.59
CA GLY A 120 -7.37 -7.79 24.78
C GLY A 120 -6.48 -7.12 23.74
N HIS A 121 -5.38 -7.78 23.38
CA HIS A 121 -4.43 -7.21 22.45
C HIS A 121 -4.99 -7.23 21.02
N VAL A 122 -4.97 -6.06 20.36
CA VAL A 122 -5.49 -5.89 18.99
C VAL A 122 -4.52 -5.02 18.22
N GLU A 123 -3.97 -5.61 17.16
CA GLU A 123 -3.19 -4.93 16.14
C GLU A 123 -4.12 -4.32 15.09
N TYR A 124 -3.72 -3.19 14.52
CA TYR A 124 -4.50 -2.48 13.54
C TYR A 124 -3.67 -1.70 12.53
N ILE A 125 -4.25 -1.52 11.34
CA ILE A 125 -3.94 -0.44 10.40
C ILE A 125 -5.22 0.37 10.24
N SER A 126 -5.15 1.70 10.38
CA SER A 126 -6.28 2.60 10.13
C SER A 126 -5.93 3.65 9.09
N VAL A 127 -6.89 3.97 8.23
CA VAL A 127 -6.77 4.88 7.09
C VAL A 127 -7.91 5.88 7.15
N LEU A 128 -7.58 7.15 7.06
CA LEU A 128 -8.53 8.25 6.98
C LEU A 128 -8.88 8.50 5.52
N GLU A 129 -10.17 8.50 5.22
CA GLU A 129 -10.75 8.74 3.91
C GLU A 129 -11.74 9.91 3.99
N PRO A 130 -11.66 10.92 3.11
CA PRO A 130 -12.65 11.97 3.07
C PRO A 130 -13.98 11.45 2.47
N GLN A 131 -15.08 11.71 3.16
CA GLN A 131 -16.42 11.49 2.63
C GLN A 131 -16.81 12.60 1.63
N LYS A 132 -17.89 12.38 0.85
CA LYS A 132 -18.43 13.41 -0.09
C LYS A 132 -18.68 14.76 0.59
N ARG A 133 -19.13 14.74 1.85
CA ARG A 133 -19.41 15.94 2.66
C ARG A 133 -18.18 16.58 3.30
N GLY A 134 -16.98 16.04 3.10
CA GLY A 134 -15.74 16.50 3.70
C GLY A 134 -15.41 15.86 5.06
N ALA A 135 -16.38 15.28 5.77
CA ALA A 135 -16.13 14.54 7.02
C ALA A 135 -15.09 13.44 6.81
N TRP A 136 -14.24 13.22 7.81
CA TRP A 136 -13.36 12.06 7.82
C TRP A 136 -14.13 10.76 8.06
N HIS A 137 -13.66 9.72 7.38
CA HIS A 137 -14.09 8.34 7.50
C HIS A 137 -12.89 7.50 7.90
N ILE A 138 -13.06 6.53 8.80
CA ILE A 138 -11.95 5.66 9.21
C ILE A 138 -12.20 4.25 8.68
N HIS A 139 -11.33 3.77 7.81
CA HIS A 139 -11.23 2.35 7.50
C HIS A 139 -10.15 1.74 8.36
N ALA A 140 -10.49 0.74 9.16
CA ALA A 140 -9.54 0.06 10.03
C ALA A 140 -9.55 -1.45 9.75
N LEU A 141 -8.36 -2.02 9.68
CA LEU A 141 -8.14 -3.46 9.68
C LEU A 141 -7.67 -3.83 11.07
N PHE A 142 -8.37 -4.74 11.73
CA PHE A 142 -7.99 -5.24 13.05
C PHE A 142 -7.57 -6.69 12.95
N LYS A 143 -6.60 -7.08 13.78
CA LYS A 143 -6.14 -8.45 13.95
C LYS A 143 -5.98 -8.74 15.44
N SER A 144 -6.58 -9.82 15.93
CA SER A 144 -6.22 -10.40 17.23
C SER A 144 -5.01 -11.31 17.03
N ASP A 145 -3.99 -11.17 17.86
CA ASP A 145 -2.81 -12.04 17.88
C ASP A 145 -2.92 -13.16 18.92
N ILE A 146 -3.94 -13.12 19.76
CA ILE A 146 -4.18 -14.11 20.82
C ILE A 146 -5.13 -15.22 20.34
N ASP A 147 -6.12 -14.86 19.54
CA ASP A 147 -7.19 -15.77 19.14
C ASP A 147 -7.13 -16.09 17.65
N ASP A 148 -7.31 -17.38 17.31
CA ASP A 148 -7.48 -17.83 15.92
C ASP A 148 -8.78 -17.31 15.29
N TYR A 149 -9.73 -16.88 16.12
CA TYR A 149 -11.01 -16.31 15.69
C TYR A 149 -11.28 -14.98 16.39
N PHE A 150 -11.58 -13.94 15.60
CA PHE A 150 -11.86 -12.60 16.11
C PHE A 150 -13.14 -12.05 15.53
N TYR A 151 -14.09 -11.74 16.42
CA TYR A 151 -15.39 -11.21 16.05
C TYR A 151 -15.85 -10.12 17.01
N ILE A 152 -16.42 -9.07 16.43
CA ILE A 152 -17.04 -7.98 17.17
C ILE A 152 -18.41 -7.73 16.55
N ALA A 153 -19.47 -7.86 17.35
CA ALA A 153 -20.81 -7.52 16.91
C ALA A 153 -20.90 -6.03 16.57
N ASN A 154 -21.53 -5.70 15.43
CA ASN A 154 -21.65 -4.33 14.94
C ASN A 154 -22.29 -3.40 15.99
N SER A 155 -23.39 -3.83 16.61
CA SER A 155 -24.09 -3.08 17.65
C SER A 155 -23.21 -2.78 18.87
N HIS A 156 -22.35 -3.73 19.27
CA HIS A 156 -21.42 -3.51 20.37
C HIS A 156 -20.32 -2.53 19.96
N LEU A 157 -19.74 -2.68 18.77
CA LEU A 157 -18.73 -1.76 18.27
C LEU A 157 -19.25 -0.33 18.15
N GLN A 158 -20.51 -0.15 17.74
CA GLN A 158 -21.15 1.15 17.64
C GLN A 158 -21.25 1.83 19.01
N LYS A 159 -21.61 1.08 20.06
CA LYS A 159 -21.62 1.55 21.45
C LYS A 159 -20.23 1.96 21.95
N LEU A 160 -19.16 1.31 21.48
CA LEU A 160 -17.79 1.69 21.81
C LEU A 160 -17.34 2.95 21.04
N TRP A 161 -17.72 3.05 19.77
CA TRP A 161 -17.39 4.19 18.89
C TRP A 161 -18.03 5.49 19.36
N LYS A 162 -19.35 5.51 19.61
CA LYS A 162 -20.14 6.66 20.11
C LYS A 162 -20.21 7.91 19.21
N HIS A 163 -19.41 8.02 18.15
CA HIS A 163 -19.37 9.21 17.30
C HIS A 163 -20.16 9.08 16.00
N GLY A 164 -20.88 7.98 15.79
CA GLY A 164 -21.74 7.77 14.62
C GLY A 164 -21.95 6.30 14.30
N PHE A 165 -21.78 5.96 13.03
CA PHE A 165 -22.10 4.64 12.49
C PHE A 165 -20.85 3.77 12.36
N VAL A 166 -21.05 2.46 12.45
CA VAL A 166 -19.98 1.49 12.22
C VAL A 166 -20.45 0.41 11.26
N LYS A 167 -19.51 -0.12 10.48
CA LYS A 167 -19.70 -1.34 9.72
C LYS A 167 -18.56 -2.29 10.01
N VAL A 168 -18.89 -3.48 10.47
CA VAL A 168 -17.95 -4.57 10.70
C VAL A 168 -18.15 -5.60 9.58
N LYS A 169 -17.06 -5.96 8.93
CA LYS A 169 -17.00 -7.01 7.92
C LYS A 169 -15.87 -7.96 8.27
N LYS A 170 -16.07 -9.26 8.04
CA LYS A 170 -14.97 -10.19 8.14
C LYS A 170 -14.02 -10.02 6.96
N LEU A 171 -12.72 -9.95 7.22
CA LEU A 171 -11.77 -9.81 6.14
C LEU A 171 -11.62 -11.17 5.43
N LYS A 172 -11.71 -11.18 4.11
CA LYS A 172 -11.52 -12.38 3.28
C LYS A 172 -10.23 -12.26 2.47
N ASN A 173 -9.61 -13.38 2.13
CA ASN A 173 -8.43 -13.38 1.25
C ASN A 173 -8.76 -12.75 -0.14
N SER A 174 -9.98 -12.98 -0.63
CA SER A 174 -10.47 -12.34 -1.87
C SER A 174 -10.71 -10.82 -1.74
N ASP A 175 -10.71 -10.27 -0.54
CA ASP A 175 -10.80 -8.84 -0.36
C ASP A 175 -9.46 -8.20 -0.72
N ASN A 176 -9.42 -7.55 -1.88
CA ASN A 176 -8.26 -6.77 -2.28
C ASN A 176 -8.22 -5.43 -1.50
N VAL A 177 -7.97 -5.49 -0.20
CA VAL A 177 -7.91 -4.32 0.69
C VAL A 177 -6.82 -3.35 0.27
N ALA A 178 -5.72 -3.89 -0.24
CA ALA A 178 -4.67 -3.11 -0.87
C ALA A 178 -5.23 -2.28 -2.03
N SER A 179 -6.07 -2.85 -2.90
CA SER A 179 -6.77 -2.10 -3.95
C SER A 179 -7.79 -1.10 -3.43
N TYR A 180 -8.38 -1.32 -2.24
CA TYR A 180 -9.22 -0.29 -1.62
C TYR A 180 -8.41 0.98 -1.33
N VAL A 181 -7.23 0.80 -0.76
CA VAL A 181 -6.30 1.87 -0.42
C VAL A 181 -5.57 2.42 -1.65
N THR A 182 -5.35 1.59 -2.69
CA THR A 182 -4.71 2.03 -3.93
C THR A 182 -5.68 2.44 -5.02
N ALA A 183 -7.01 2.33 -4.83
CA ALA A 183 -8.01 2.84 -5.77
C ALA A 183 -7.81 4.34 -6.04
N TYR A 184 -7.34 5.06 -5.03
CA TYR A 184 -6.94 6.47 -5.17
C TYR A 184 -5.78 6.68 -6.15
N LEU A 185 -4.88 5.69 -6.30
CA LEU A 185 -3.71 5.76 -7.18
C LEU A 185 -4.06 5.56 -8.65
N THR A 186 -5.09 4.75 -8.94
CA THR A 186 -5.44 4.33 -10.30
C THR A 186 -6.06 5.45 -11.14
N ASP A 187 -6.74 6.41 -10.53
CA ASP A 187 -7.41 7.53 -11.24
C ASP A 187 -6.53 8.76 -11.47
N LEU A 188 -5.24 8.70 -11.11
CA LEU A 188 -4.31 9.78 -11.47
C LEU A 188 -3.76 9.63 -12.91
N LYS A 189 -4.11 8.53 -13.59
CA LYS A 189 -3.54 8.16 -14.90
C LYS A 189 -4.56 7.80 -15.99
N HIS A 190 -5.85 7.68 -15.69
CA HIS A 190 -6.86 7.28 -16.67
C HIS A 190 -8.15 8.10 -16.52
N GLU A 191 -8.57 8.77 -17.60
CA GLU A 191 -9.90 9.41 -17.71
C GLU A 191 -11.02 8.40 -18.00
N ASP A 192 -10.68 7.15 -18.30
CA ASP A 192 -11.65 6.13 -18.69
C ASP A 192 -11.73 4.98 -17.67
N GLY A 193 -12.87 4.91 -16.96
CA GLY A 193 -13.36 3.66 -16.37
C GLY A 193 -13.79 3.72 -14.91
N ASN A 194 -15.11 3.61 -14.70
CA ASN A 194 -15.84 3.43 -13.42
C ASN A 194 -16.07 4.70 -12.55
N ASN A 195 -17.25 5.31 -12.70
CA ASN A 195 -17.70 6.52 -11.97
C ASN A 195 -17.43 6.52 -10.46
N LYS A 196 -17.60 5.38 -9.76
CA LYS A 196 -17.37 5.29 -8.29
C LYS A 196 -15.90 5.36 -7.88
N LYS A 197 -14.98 4.90 -8.74
CA LYS A 197 -13.54 4.97 -8.48
C LYS A 197 -13.05 6.40 -8.75
N ILE A 198 -13.45 6.96 -9.90
CA ILE A 198 -13.18 8.35 -10.31
C ILE A 198 -13.58 9.33 -9.21
N GLU A 199 -14.76 9.13 -8.62
CA GLU A 199 -15.27 9.98 -7.53
C GLU A 199 -14.45 9.88 -6.22
N LYS A 200 -13.74 8.77 -5.98
CA LYS A 200 -12.85 8.59 -4.83
C LYS A 200 -11.46 9.13 -5.11
N GLY A 201 -10.88 8.86 -6.28
CA GLY A 201 -9.60 9.42 -6.73
C GLY A 201 -9.61 10.95 -6.78
N ALA A 202 -10.74 11.53 -7.21
CA ALA A 202 -10.96 12.96 -7.19
C ALA A 202 -10.76 13.57 -5.80
N ARG A 203 -10.95 12.84 -4.70
CA ARG A 203 -10.85 13.36 -3.33
C ARG A 203 -9.42 13.42 -2.78
N LEU A 204 -8.42 13.04 -3.55
CA LEU A 204 -7.02 13.12 -3.11
C LEU A 204 -6.60 14.55 -2.75
N HIS A 205 -7.19 15.56 -3.37
CA HIS A 205 -6.94 16.96 -3.04
C HIS A 205 -7.48 17.39 -1.67
N LEU A 206 -8.35 16.60 -1.04
CA LEU A 206 -8.91 16.89 0.29
C LEU A 206 -7.95 16.51 1.42
N TYR A 207 -6.87 15.78 1.13
CA TYR A 207 -5.84 15.51 2.12
C TYR A 207 -4.99 16.78 2.33
N PRO A 208 -4.99 17.36 3.55
CA PRO A 208 -4.12 18.49 3.87
C PRO A 208 -2.65 18.08 3.74
N SER A 209 -1.82 18.99 3.26
CA SER A 209 -0.37 18.79 3.23
C SER A 209 0.18 18.50 4.64
N GLY A 210 1.09 17.53 4.74
CA GLY A 210 1.70 17.11 6.00
C GLY A 210 0.79 16.27 6.91
N MET A 211 -0.46 15.99 6.53
CA MET A 211 -1.34 15.12 7.29
C MET A 211 -0.89 13.65 7.22
N ASN A 212 -0.81 12.99 8.37
CA ASN A 212 -0.63 11.54 8.40
C ASN A 212 -2.00 10.83 8.29
N PHE A 213 -2.39 10.49 7.07
CA PHE A 213 -3.69 9.90 6.78
C PHE A 213 -3.83 8.43 7.19
N TYR A 214 -2.76 7.76 7.65
CA TYR A 214 -2.88 6.40 8.17
C TYR A 214 -2.07 6.20 9.45
N ARG A 215 -2.51 5.24 10.26
CA ARG A 215 -1.85 4.85 11.51
C ARG A 215 -1.80 3.34 11.59
N MET A 216 -0.86 2.85 12.38
CA MET A 216 -0.63 1.43 12.58
C MET A 216 -0.14 1.23 14.01
N SER A 217 -0.56 0.13 14.62
CA SER A 217 -0.03 -0.31 15.90
C SER A 217 1.40 -0.86 15.75
N ARG A 218 2.03 -1.16 16.90
CA ARG A 218 3.46 -1.50 16.95
C ARG A 218 3.78 -2.90 16.44
N GLY A 219 2.86 -3.86 16.56
CA GLY A 219 3.02 -5.23 16.06
C GLY A 219 2.73 -5.38 14.57
N ILE A 220 2.42 -4.31 13.83
CA ILE A 220 2.37 -4.35 12.37
C ILE A 220 3.80 -4.50 11.82
N GLU A 221 4.05 -5.64 11.20
CA GLU A 221 5.33 -6.04 10.66
C GLU A 221 5.67 -5.24 9.40
N LYS A 222 6.95 -4.96 9.21
CA LYS A 222 7.43 -4.17 8.09
C LYS A 222 7.74 -5.10 6.91
N PRO A 223 7.29 -4.76 5.69
CA PRO A 223 7.77 -5.42 4.48
C PRO A 223 9.30 -5.47 4.43
N GLU A 224 9.84 -6.62 4.06
CA GLU A 224 11.28 -6.82 3.92
C GLU A 224 11.77 -6.06 2.69
N LYS A 225 12.88 -5.33 2.84
CA LYS A 225 13.51 -4.59 1.73
C LYS A 225 14.54 -5.48 1.06
N LEU A 226 14.50 -5.52 -0.26
CA LEU A 226 15.40 -6.35 -1.06
C LEU A 226 16.34 -5.48 -1.87
N LYS A 227 17.61 -5.89 -1.92
CA LYS A 227 18.61 -5.34 -2.81
C LYS A 227 19.59 -6.44 -3.18
N GLY A 228 19.78 -6.66 -4.47
CA GLY A 228 20.61 -7.74 -5.01
C GLY A 228 20.24 -8.01 -6.45
N THR A 229 20.88 -8.98 -7.08
CA THR A 229 20.46 -9.46 -8.40
C THR A 229 19.16 -10.24 -8.30
N LYS A 230 18.37 -10.28 -9.39
CA LYS A 230 17.16 -11.12 -9.43
C LYS A 230 17.47 -12.57 -9.10
N TYR A 231 18.56 -13.10 -9.65
CA TYR A 231 19.03 -14.46 -9.41
C TYR A 231 19.26 -14.76 -7.93
N GLU A 232 20.02 -13.89 -7.23
CA GLU A 232 20.29 -14.05 -5.80
C GLU A 232 18.99 -14.06 -4.98
N ILE A 233 18.09 -13.12 -5.27
CA ILE A 233 16.83 -12.98 -4.55
C ILE A 233 15.91 -14.17 -4.81
N PHE A 234 15.79 -14.63 -6.06
CA PHE A 234 14.99 -15.81 -6.39
C PHE A 234 15.54 -17.06 -5.74
N LYS A 235 16.87 -17.24 -5.75
CA LYS A 235 17.54 -18.33 -5.05
C LYS A 235 17.28 -18.27 -3.54
N GLN A 236 17.37 -17.08 -2.92
CA GLN A 236 17.10 -16.87 -1.50
C GLN A 236 15.69 -17.32 -1.10
N TYR A 237 14.70 -17.09 -1.96
CA TYR A 237 13.30 -17.42 -1.70
C TYR A 237 12.82 -18.71 -2.37
N GLY A 238 13.74 -19.56 -2.84
CA GLY A 238 13.42 -20.87 -3.41
C GLY A 238 12.52 -20.81 -4.66
N MET A 239 12.55 -19.72 -5.42
CA MET A 239 11.76 -19.60 -6.64
C MET A 239 12.39 -20.42 -7.77
N ASN A 240 11.65 -21.40 -8.29
CA ASN A 240 12.13 -22.29 -9.34
C ASN A 240 12.20 -21.61 -10.72
N ASN A 241 13.27 -21.95 -11.46
CA ASN A 241 13.79 -21.28 -12.66
C ASN A 241 12.97 -21.43 -13.97
N SER A 242 11.70 -21.81 -13.93
CA SER A 242 10.90 -21.94 -15.16
C SER A 242 10.42 -20.56 -15.63
N ALA A 243 11.30 -19.86 -16.33
CA ALA A 243 11.16 -18.56 -16.97
C ALA A 243 10.65 -17.44 -16.04
N TYR A 244 11.55 -16.52 -15.67
CA TYR A 244 11.36 -15.36 -14.78
C TYR A 244 10.26 -14.34 -15.17
N ALA A 245 9.20 -14.77 -15.87
CA ALA A 245 8.05 -13.99 -16.25
C ALA A 245 7.35 -13.46 -14.98
N PRO A 246 7.26 -12.13 -14.82
CA PRO A 246 6.46 -11.54 -13.75
C PRO A 246 4.98 -11.91 -13.94
N ASP A 247 4.26 -12.19 -12.85
CA ASP A 247 2.80 -12.31 -12.86
C ASP A 247 2.14 -11.03 -13.38
N LYS A 248 2.74 -9.88 -13.05
CA LYS A 248 2.33 -8.55 -13.54
C LYS A 248 3.54 -7.65 -13.76
N ILE A 249 3.47 -6.87 -14.82
CA ILE A 249 4.46 -5.84 -15.15
C ILE A 249 3.75 -4.50 -15.28
N TYR A 250 4.34 -3.46 -14.73
CA TYR A 250 3.92 -2.08 -14.97
C TYR A 250 5.11 -1.26 -15.42
N TYR A 251 4.85 -0.43 -16.42
CA TYR A 251 5.79 0.55 -16.94
C TYR A 251 5.32 1.95 -16.56
N HIS A 252 6.25 2.79 -16.15
CA HIS A 252 5.97 4.19 -15.82
C HIS A 252 7.09 5.06 -16.35
N ASP A 253 6.76 6.03 -17.19
CA ASP A 253 7.70 7.06 -17.59
C ASP A 253 7.90 8.06 -16.44
N ILE A 254 9.16 8.37 -16.17
CA ILE A 254 9.57 9.44 -15.28
C ILE A 254 10.20 10.51 -16.16
N ASP A 255 9.46 11.59 -16.39
CA ASP A 255 9.98 12.79 -17.07
C ASP A 255 10.91 13.55 -16.11
N LEU A 256 12.13 13.80 -16.56
CA LEU A 256 13.15 14.54 -15.80
C LEU A 256 13.22 16.01 -16.23
N GLY A 257 12.43 16.42 -17.23
CA GLY A 257 12.62 17.68 -17.94
C GLY A 257 13.63 17.56 -19.09
N ASP A 258 13.70 18.61 -19.93
CA ASP A 258 14.62 18.73 -21.06
C ASP A 258 14.55 17.59 -22.10
N GLY A 259 13.38 16.97 -22.25
CA GLY A 259 13.15 15.88 -23.20
C GLY A 259 13.75 14.55 -22.80
N LYS A 260 14.21 14.39 -21.54
CA LYS A 260 14.76 13.16 -21.00
C LYS A 260 13.72 12.44 -20.13
N SER A 261 13.41 11.19 -20.48
CA SER A 261 12.53 10.32 -19.70
C SER A 261 13.19 8.99 -19.37
N PHE A 262 12.97 8.48 -18.15
CA PHE A 262 13.28 7.08 -17.83
C PHE A 262 12.03 6.23 -17.86
N LEU A 263 12.14 5.06 -18.48
CA LEU A 263 11.14 4.03 -18.34
C LEU A 263 11.43 3.24 -17.05
N TYR A 264 10.52 3.33 -16.09
CA TYR A 264 10.59 2.58 -14.84
C TYR A 264 9.75 1.31 -14.93
N LYS A 265 10.35 0.16 -14.64
CA LYS A 265 9.69 -1.15 -14.67
C LYS A 265 9.46 -1.66 -13.25
N ARG A 266 8.22 -2.04 -12.96
CA ARG A 266 7.85 -2.82 -11.77
C ARG A 266 7.39 -4.19 -12.17
N GLU A 267 7.92 -5.19 -11.48
CA GLU A 267 7.62 -6.60 -11.72
C GLU A 267 7.09 -7.18 -10.41
N PHE A 268 6.03 -7.97 -10.51
CA PHE A 268 5.41 -8.64 -9.38
C PHE A 268 5.46 -10.13 -9.59
N TYR A 269 5.90 -10.85 -8.56
CA TYR A 269 6.01 -12.29 -8.56
C TYR A 269 5.26 -12.85 -7.34
N LYS A 270 4.41 -13.85 -7.55
CA LYS A 270 3.80 -14.65 -6.50
C LYS A 270 4.78 -15.74 -6.09
N MET A 271 4.99 -15.86 -4.80
CA MET A 271 5.74 -16.97 -4.22
C MET A 271 4.78 -18.16 -4.11
N LYS A 272 5.08 -19.26 -4.80
CA LYS A 272 4.44 -20.54 -4.53
C LYS A 272 5.12 -21.15 -3.30
N TYR A 273 4.37 -21.43 -2.26
CA TYR A 273 4.88 -22.26 -1.16
C TYR A 273 4.63 -23.73 -1.51
N GLU A 274 5.54 -24.63 -1.12
CA GLU A 274 5.29 -26.08 -1.22
C GLU A 274 4.03 -26.40 -0.40
N GLY A 275 2.92 -26.71 -1.08
CA GLY A 275 1.61 -26.95 -0.48
C GLY A 275 0.41 -26.26 -1.17
N ASP A 276 0.63 -25.34 -2.12
CA ASP A 276 -0.46 -24.70 -2.89
C ASP A 276 -0.94 -25.53 -4.11
N ASP A 277 -0.37 -26.73 -4.32
CA ASP A 277 -0.83 -27.69 -5.33
C ASP A 277 -1.83 -28.68 -4.71
N ASP A 278 -2.95 -28.20 -4.19
CA ASP A 278 -4.12 -29.05 -3.94
C ASP A 278 -5.40 -28.21 -3.82
N GLU A 279 -5.94 -27.79 -4.97
CA GLU A 279 -7.38 -27.67 -5.24
C GLU A 279 -7.59 -27.28 -6.72
N SER A 280 -7.04 -28.08 -7.64
CA SER A 280 -7.70 -28.26 -8.93
C SER A 280 -8.87 -29.20 -8.69
N ASN A 281 -10.02 -28.67 -8.29
CA ASN A 281 -11.24 -29.45 -8.11
C ASN A 281 -11.67 -30.00 -9.49
N PRO A 282 -11.56 -31.31 -9.77
CA PRO A 282 -12.16 -31.91 -10.95
C PRO A 282 -13.57 -32.38 -10.57
N ASN A 283 -14.56 -31.84 -11.30
CA ASN A 283 -16.01 -32.12 -11.26
C ASN A 283 -16.86 -31.21 -10.38
#